data_AF-A0A9R1BX74-F1
#
_entry.id   AF-A0A9R1BX74-F1
#
_cell.length_a   1.000
_cell.length_b   1.000
_cell.length_c   1.000
_cell.angle_alpha   90.00
_cell.angle_beta   90.00
_cell.angle_gamma   90.00
#
_symmetry.space_group_name_H-M   'P 1'
#
loop_
_entity.id
_entity.type
_entity.pdbx_description
1 polymer ?
#
loop_
_entity_poly.entity_id
_entity_poly.type
_entity_poly.pdbx_seq_one_letter_code
_entity_poly.pdbx_strand_id
1 'polypeptide(L)'
;MKFSYTALRGGLGLVTYLNKVYDWFEERLEIQAIADDITSKYVPPHVNIFYCLGGITLTCFLVQVATSFAMTFYYRPTITEAFSSVQYIMTEANFGWLIRSVHRWSASMMVLMMIMHVFRVYLTGVFKKPRELTWVTGVVLAILTTSFGVIGYSLHWDQIGYWAVKIVTGVPDAISVIGSP
;
A
#
# COMPACT_ATOMS: atom_id res chain seq x y z
N MET A 1 14.51 -17.15 -25.19
CA MET A 1 14.27 -18.45 -25.85
C MET A 1 13.07 -18.24 -26.78
N LYS A 2 13.27 -18.13 -28.10
CA LYS A 2 12.16 -17.85 -29.04
C LYS A 2 11.22 -19.06 -29.05
N PHE A 3 10.04 -18.93 -28.44
CA PHE A 3 8.99 -19.95 -28.56
C PHE A 3 8.45 -19.92 -30.00
N SER A 4 9.02 -20.77 -30.87
CA SER A 4 8.53 -20.97 -32.23
C SER A 4 7.35 -21.96 -32.20
N TYR A 5 6.13 -21.45 -32.13
CA TYR A 5 4.88 -22.24 -32.11
C TYR A 5 4.46 -22.77 -33.50
N THR A 6 5.39 -23.33 -34.27
CA THR A 6 5.13 -23.75 -35.66
C THR A 6 4.73 -25.22 -35.80
N ALA A 7 4.47 -25.95 -34.71
CA ALA A 7 4.36 -27.41 -34.78
C ALA A 7 3.29 -28.04 -33.87
N LEU A 8 2.03 -27.61 -33.95
CA LEU A 8 0.87 -28.43 -33.54
C LEU A 8 -0.33 -28.17 -34.46
N ARG A 9 -0.20 -28.54 -35.74
CA ARG A 9 -1.32 -28.61 -36.70
C ARG A 9 -2.14 -29.88 -36.43
N GLY A 10 -3.24 -29.76 -35.69
CA GLY A 10 -4.25 -30.83 -35.63
C GLY A 10 -4.94 -31.01 -34.27
N GLY A 11 -5.51 -29.95 -33.70
CA GLY A 11 -6.37 -30.06 -32.51
C GLY A 11 -6.62 -28.72 -31.82
N LEU A 12 -7.90 -28.39 -31.64
CA LEU A 12 -8.46 -27.24 -30.90
C LEU A 12 -8.31 -25.83 -31.50
N GLY A 13 -9.33 -25.40 -32.28
CA GLY A 13 -9.48 -24.01 -32.73
C GLY A 13 -9.47 -22.97 -31.60
N LEU A 14 -9.89 -23.32 -30.38
CA LEU A 14 -9.85 -22.43 -29.20
C LEU A 14 -8.42 -21.97 -28.88
N VAL A 15 -7.43 -22.87 -28.97
CA VAL A 15 -6.01 -22.56 -28.72
C VAL A 15 -5.49 -21.60 -29.80
N THR A 16 -5.91 -21.79 -31.05
CA THR A 16 -5.54 -20.90 -32.15
C THR A 16 -6.13 -19.49 -31.99
N TYR A 17 -7.37 -19.37 -31.50
CA TYR A 17 -7.98 -18.06 -31.24
C TYR A 17 -7.33 -17.36 -30.05
N LEU A 18 -7.03 -18.08 -28.97
CA LEU A 18 -6.32 -17.50 -27.82
C LEU A 18 -4.92 -17.01 -28.20
N ASN A 19 -4.19 -17.76 -29.03
CA ASN A 19 -2.89 -17.32 -29.54
C ASN A 19 -3.01 -16.07 -30.42
N LYS A 20 -4.04 -15.96 -31.27
CA LYS A 20 -4.27 -14.72 -32.05
C LYS A 20 -4.57 -13.50 -31.19
N VAL A 21 -5.32 -13.67 -30.10
CA VAL A 21 -5.59 -12.58 -29.15
C VAL A 21 -4.30 -12.19 -28.44
N TYR A 22 -3.50 -13.16 -27.99
CA TYR A 22 -2.20 -12.92 -27.39
C TYR A 22 -1.26 -12.20 -28.37
N ASP A 23 -1.12 -12.68 -29.60
CA ASP A 23 -0.25 -12.10 -30.63
C ASP A 23 -0.64 -10.64 -30.94
N TRP A 24 -1.94 -10.32 -30.96
CA TRP A 24 -2.42 -8.95 -31.15
C TRP A 24 -2.03 -8.02 -29.99
N PHE A 25 -2.07 -8.53 -28.75
CA PHE A 25 -1.60 -7.79 -27.58
C PHE A 25 -0.08 -7.69 -27.55
N GLU A 26 0.63 -8.75 -27.91
CA GLU A 26 2.09 -8.79 -27.97
C GLU A 26 2.63 -7.75 -28.95
N GLU A 27 2.04 -7.64 -30.15
CA GLU A 27 2.43 -6.64 -31.15
C GLU A 27 2.30 -5.19 -30.65
N ARG A 28 1.43 -4.93 -29.66
CA ARG A 28 1.12 -3.58 -29.16
C ARG A 28 1.73 -3.25 -27.82
N LEU A 29 1.83 -4.24 -26.94
CA LEU A 29 2.22 -4.08 -25.54
C LEU A 29 3.59 -4.69 -25.23
N GLU A 30 4.17 -5.47 -26.16
CA GLU A 30 5.47 -6.13 -25.99
C GLU A 30 5.56 -6.91 -24.66
N ILE A 31 4.53 -7.72 -24.38
CA ILE A 31 4.36 -8.45 -23.12
C ILE A 31 5.55 -9.39 -22.90
N GLN A 32 6.06 -10.02 -23.96
CA GLN A 32 7.21 -10.92 -23.88
C GLN A 32 8.48 -10.18 -23.45
N ALA A 33 8.70 -8.95 -23.92
CA ALA A 33 9.86 -8.15 -23.51
C ALA A 33 9.83 -7.82 -22.01
N ILE A 34 8.64 -7.49 -21.49
CA ILE A 34 8.42 -7.25 -20.06
C ILE A 34 8.65 -8.54 -19.25
N ALA A 35 8.14 -9.67 -19.73
CA ALA A 35 8.33 -10.96 -19.09
C ALA A 35 9.81 -11.38 -19.04
N ASP A 36 10.55 -11.16 -20.12
CA ASP A 36 11.98 -11.44 -20.21
C ASP A 36 12.78 -10.53 -19.25
N ASP A 37 12.45 -9.23 -19.14
CA ASP A 37 13.06 -8.33 -18.14
C ASP A 37 12.82 -8.81 -16.69
N ILE A 38 11.58 -9.17 -16.35
CA ILE A 38 11.24 -9.61 -15.00
C ILE A 38 11.96 -10.91 -14.64
N THR A 39 11.97 -11.89 -15.56
CA THR A 39 12.56 -13.21 -15.31
C THR A 39 14.09 -13.21 -15.34
N SER A 40 14.70 -12.20 -15.98
CA SER A 40 16.16 -12.05 -15.99
C SER A 40 16.76 -11.59 -14.64
N LYS A 41 15.95 -11.08 -13.72
CA LYS A 41 16.42 -10.51 -12.44
C LYS A 41 16.77 -11.60 -11.43
N TYR A 42 18.01 -11.60 -10.95
CA TYR A 42 18.51 -12.54 -9.96
C TYR A 42 18.51 -11.95 -8.54
N VAL A 43 18.23 -12.80 -7.55
CA VAL A 43 18.27 -12.46 -6.12
C VAL A 43 19.62 -12.91 -5.53
N PRO A 44 20.47 -12.00 -5.03
CA PRO A 44 21.80 -12.38 -4.56
C PRO A 44 21.76 -13.19 -3.24
N PRO A 45 22.74 -14.07 -2.96
CA PRO A 45 22.68 -15.02 -1.83
C PRO A 45 22.64 -14.40 -0.43
N HIS A 46 23.06 -13.13 -0.28
CA HIS A 46 23.04 -12.42 1.00
C HIS A 46 21.64 -11.92 1.40
N VAL A 47 20.64 -12.11 0.53
CA VAL A 47 19.24 -11.76 0.82
C VAL A 47 18.68 -12.75 1.84
N ASN A 48 18.28 -12.22 2.99
CA ASN A 48 17.67 -12.96 4.09
C ASN A 48 16.21 -12.52 4.32
N ILE A 49 15.55 -13.09 5.33
CA ILE A 49 14.14 -12.81 5.65
C ILE A 49 13.83 -11.32 5.88
N PHE A 50 14.78 -10.51 6.35
CA PHE A 50 14.57 -9.08 6.59
C PHE A 50 14.42 -8.26 5.30
N TYR A 51 14.73 -8.84 4.14
CA TYR A 51 14.45 -8.20 2.86
C TYR A 51 12.96 -8.18 2.54
N CYS A 52 12.17 -9.09 3.13
CA CYS A 52 10.73 -9.18 2.96
C CYS A 52 9.96 -8.04 3.67
N LEU A 53 10.58 -7.33 4.62
CA LEU A 53 9.92 -6.28 5.42
C LEU A 53 9.26 -5.17 4.57
N GLY A 54 9.91 -4.77 3.47
CA GLY A 54 9.33 -3.82 2.53
C GLY A 54 8.09 -4.37 1.82
N GLY A 55 8.15 -5.64 1.40
CA GLY A 55 7.01 -6.35 0.81
C GLY A 55 5.85 -6.53 1.79
N ILE A 56 6.13 -6.86 3.05
CA ILE A 56 5.11 -6.96 4.10
C ILE A 56 4.45 -5.60 4.34
N THR A 57 5.23 -4.51 4.35
CA THR A 57 4.69 -3.14 4.45
C THR A 57 3.74 -2.82 3.30
N LEU A 58 4.10 -3.20 2.06
CA LEU A 58 3.23 -3.06 0.90
C LEU A 58 1.97 -3.92 1.03
N THR A 59 2.07 -5.16 1.51
CA THR A 59 0.90 -6.01 1.74
C THR A 59 -0.05 -5.39 2.77
N CYS A 60 0.47 -4.84 3.87
CA CYS A 60 -0.35 -4.11 4.83
C CYS A 60 -1.03 -2.91 4.18
N PHE A 61 -0.33 -2.15 3.33
CA PHE A 61 -0.92 -1.05 2.56
C PHE A 61 -2.04 -1.51 1.61
N LEU A 62 -1.89 -2.63 0.91
CA LEU A 62 -2.96 -3.17 0.06
C LEU A 62 -4.19 -3.56 0.88
N VAL A 63 -3.99 -4.16 2.07
CA VAL A 63 -5.06 -4.41 3.03
C VAL A 63 -5.71 -3.10 3.50
N GLN A 64 -4.92 -2.05 3.75
CA GLN A 64 -5.44 -0.72 4.09
C GLN A 64 -6.33 -0.17 2.98
N VAL A 65 -5.88 -0.20 1.73
CA VAL A 65 -6.65 0.30 0.58
C VAL A 65 -7.96 -0.47 0.43
N ALA A 66 -7.92 -1.80 0.47
CA ALA A 66 -9.11 -2.63 0.31
C ALA A 66 -10.13 -2.40 1.45
N THR A 67 -9.67 -2.39 2.71
CA THR A 67 -10.54 -2.19 3.87
C THR A 67 -11.06 -0.75 3.99
N SER A 68 -10.24 0.25 3.68
CA SER A 68 -10.66 1.66 3.55
C SER A 68 -11.77 1.80 2.53
N PHE A 69 -11.55 1.26 1.33
CA PHE A 69 -12.52 1.31 0.25
C PHE A 69 -13.84 0.65 0.63
N ALA A 70 -13.80 -0.48 1.35
CA ALA A 70 -15.03 -1.11 1.85
C ALA A 70 -15.77 -0.24 2.88
N MET A 71 -15.05 0.47 3.76
CA MET A 71 -15.68 1.32 4.78
C MET A 71 -16.22 2.64 4.24
N THR A 72 -15.72 3.14 3.10
CA THR A 72 -16.24 4.39 2.50
C THR A 72 -17.71 4.28 2.07
N PHE A 73 -18.23 3.07 1.83
CA PHE A 73 -19.64 2.85 1.54
C PHE A 73 -20.57 3.11 2.73
N TYR A 74 -20.05 3.06 3.96
CA TYR A 74 -20.83 3.17 5.20
C TYR A 74 -20.50 4.42 6.02
N TYR A 75 -19.24 4.86 5.97
CA TYR A 75 -18.76 5.99 6.76
C TYR A 75 -19.37 7.32 6.30
N ARG A 76 -19.83 8.14 7.25
CA ARG A 76 -20.37 9.50 6.98
C ARG A 76 -19.44 10.57 7.57
N PRO A 77 -18.78 11.40 6.73
CA PRO A 77 -17.83 12.41 7.21
C PRO A 77 -18.53 13.70 7.70
N THR A 78 -19.47 13.59 8.62
CA THR A 78 -20.14 14.74 9.27
C THR A 78 -19.99 14.64 10.78
N ILE A 79 -19.80 15.77 11.47
CA ILE A 79 -19.55 15.80 12.93
C ILE A 79 -20.65 15.06 13.71
N THR A 80 -21.89 15.13 13.24
CA THR A 80 -23.06 14.51 13.88
C THR A 80 -23.21 13.02 13.59
N GLU A 81 -22.67 12.52 12.47
CA GLU A 81 -22.87 11.14 12.03
C GLU A 81 -21.59 10.30 11.99
N ALA A 82 -20.41 10.90 12.13
CA ALA A 82 -19.13 10.20 12.04
C ALA A 82 -19.04 9.05 13.06
N PHE A 83 -19.30 9.34 14.33
CA PHE A 83 -19.25 8.33 15.38
C PHE A 83 -20.33 7.25 15.21
N SER A 84 -21.57 7.65 14.91
CA SER A 84 -22.68 6.70 14.74
C SER A 84 -22.52 5.83 13.49
N SER A 85 -21.94 6.35 12.40
CA SER A 85 -21.62 5.56 11.20
C SER A 85 -20.53 4.51 11.47
N VAL A 86 -19.55 4.81 12.33
CA VAL A 86 -18.56 3.83 12.79
C VAL A 86 -19.22 2.76 13.67
N GLN A 87 -20.16 3.14 14.54
CA GLN A 87 -20.93 2.17 15.34
C GLN A 87 -21.76 1.25 14.42
N TYR A 88 -22.41 1.79 13.41
CA TYR A 88 -23.14 1.00 12.41
C TYR A 88 -22.24 -0.02 11.70
N ILE A 89 -21.01 0.37 11.30
CA ILE A 89 -20.03 -0.56 10.73
C ILE A 89 -19.71 -1.69 11.72
N MET A 90 -19.62 -1.40 13.01
CA MET A 90 -19.28 -2.39 14.03
C MET A 90 -20.44 -3.33 14.39
N THR A 91 -21.70 -2.87 14.36
CA THR A 91 -22.83 -3.64 14.89
C THR A 91 -23.77 -4.19 13.81
N GLU A 92 -24.03 -3.42 12.75
CA GLU A 92 -25.08 -3.74 11.78
C GLU A 92 -24.53 -4.22 10.42
N ALA A 93 -23.40 -3.66 9.98
CA ALA A 93 -22.84 -4.02 8.68
C ALA A 93 -22.29 -5.45 8.68
N ASN A 94 -22.67 -6.24 7.67
CA ASN A 94 -22.17 -7.61 7.50
C ASN A 94 -20.64 -7.63 7.42
N PHE A 95 -20.00 -8.35 8.35
CA PHE A 95 -18.53 -8.39 8.53
C PHE A 95 -17.86 -7.02 8.78
N GLY A 96 -18.62 -5.95 9.07
CA GLY A 96 -18.05 -4.62 9.24
C GLY A 96 -17.10 -4.54 10.45
N TRP A 97 -17.42 -5.23 11.55
CA TRP A 97 -16.51 -5.36 12.71
C TRP A 97 -15.16 -5.98 12.34
N LEU A 98 -15.16 -6.98 11.43
CA LEU A 98 -13.96 -7.65 10.99
C LEU A 98 -13.14 -6.72 10.10
N ILE A 99 -13.78 -6.09 9.10
CA ILE A 99 -13.13 -5.14 8.19
C ILE A 99 -12.48 -4.00 8.97
N ARG A 100 -13.20 -3.39 9.91
CA ARG A 100 -12.69 -2.31 10.76
C ARG A 100 -11.56 -2.78 11.66
N SER A 101 -11.65 -3.97 12.23
CA SER A 101 -10.59 -4.53 13.08
C SER A 101 -9.32 -4.83 12.29
N VAL A 102 -9.46 -5.43 11.10
CA VAL A 102 -8.36 -5.68 10.16
C VAL A 102 -7.72 -4.37 9.74
N HIS A 103 -8.51 -3.35 9.39
CA HIS A 103 -8.02 -2.02 9.06
C HIS A 103 -7.16 -1.43 10.19
N ARG A 104 -7.66 -1.46 11.44
CA ARG A 104 -6.92 -0.96 12.62
C ARG A 104 -5.62 -1.73 12.86
N TRP A 105 -5.66 -3.06 12.88
CA TRP A 105 -4.48 -3.88 13.15
C TRP A 105 -3.45 -3.81 12.03
N SER A 106 -3.91 -3.83 10.78
CA SER A 106 -3.04 -3.67 9.61
C SER A 106 -2.34 -2.32 9.62
N ALA A 107 -2.95 -1.26 10.17
CA ALA A 107 -2.34 0.07 10.22
C ALA A 107 -1.16 0.07 11.20
N SER A 108 -1.36 -0.49 12.40
CA SER A 108 -0.28 -0.68 13.37
C SER A 108 0.84 -1.58 12.83
N MET A 109 0.49 -2.67 12.13
CA MET A 109 1.47 -3.54 11.49
C MET A 109 2.23 -2.84 10.38
N MET A 110 1.55 -2.03 9.55
CA MET A 110 2.20 -1.26 8.47
C MET A 110 3.29 -0.35 9.03
N VAL A 111 2.99 0.40 10.10
CA VAL A 111 3.97 1.29 10.74
C VAL A 111 5.12 0.49 11.38
N LEU A 112 4.82 -0.60 12.08
CA LEU A 112 5.84 -1.46 12.69
C LEU A 112 6.79 -2.05 11.63
N MET A 113 6.23 -2.60 10.54
CA MET A 113 7.00 -3.21 9.45
C MET A 113 7.80 -2.17 8.67
N MET A 114 7.25 -0.97 8.48
CA MET A 114 7.96 0.18 7.92
C MET A 114 9.17 0.55 8.78
N ILE A 115 9.00 0.68 10.10
CA ILE A 115 10.11 0.99 11.03
C ILE A 115 11.21 -0.08 10.93
N MET A 116 10.84 -1.37 10.99
CA MET A 116 11.81 -2.46 10.83
C MET A 116 12.48 -2.45 9.45
N HIS A 117 11.74 -2.11 8.40
CA HIS A 117 12.28 -1.98 7.04
C HIS A 117 13.32 -0.86 6.96
N VAL A 118 13.04 0.31 7.55
CA VAL A 118 13.97 1.44 7.65
C VAL A 118 15.24 1.02 8.40
N PHE A 119 15.10 0.34 9.55
CA PHE A 119 16.25 -0.19 10.28
C PHE A 119 17.09 -1.14 9.43
N ARG A 120 16.47 -2.08 8.71
CA ARG A 120 17.20 -2.98 7.81
C ARG A 120 17.96 -2.20 6.75
N VAL A 121 17.34 -1.23 6.09
CA VAL A 121 17.98 -0.42 5.04
C VAL A 121 19.16 0.36 5.59
N TYR A 122 19.02 0.92 6.79
CA TYR A 122 20.09 1.66 7.47
C TYR A 122 21.26 0.75 7.88
N LEU A 123 20.97 -0.35 8.57
CA LEU A 123 21.99 -1.29 9.07
C LEU A 123 22.76 -2.01 7.95
N THR A 124 22.12 -2.22 6.79
CA THR A 124 22.77 -2.81 5.61
C THR A 124 23.47 -1.77 4.72
N GLY A 125 23.34 -0.47 5.01
CA GLY A 125 23.98 0.59 4.25
C GLY A 125 23.45 0.74 2.81
N VAL A 126 22.29 0.14 2.48
CA VAL A 126 21.75 0.06 1.13
C VAL A 126 21.29 1.43 0.61
N PHE A 127 21.07 2.40 1.50
CA PHE A 127 20.70 3.78 1.14
C PHE A 127 21.83 4.60 0.48
N LYS A 128 23.08 4.10 0.51
CA LYS A 128 24.23 4.76 -0.12
C LYS A 128 24.15 4.69 -1.65
N LYS A 129 25.05 5.43 -2.32
CA LYS A 129 25.21 5.41 -3.78
C LYS A 129 25.18 3.99 -4.36
N PRO A 130 24.42 3.69 -5.43
CA PRO A 130 23.62 4.59 -6.28
C PRO A 130 22.11 4.62 -5.94
N ARG A 131 21.72 4.35 -4.69
CA ARG A 131 20.31 4.16 -4.29
C ARG A 131 19.76 5.30 -3.43
N GLU A 132 20.38 6.47 -3.50
CA GLU A 132 19.97 7.64 -2.71
C GLU A 132 18.52 8.05 -3.02
N LEU A 133 18.11 7.96 -4.29
CA LEU A 133 16.72 8.27 -4.67
C LEU A 133 15.72 7.29 -4.06
N THR A 134 16.05 6.00 -3.98
CA THR A 134 15.19 5.00 -3.31
C THR A 134 15.05 5.29 -1.82
N TRP A 135 16.11 5.82 -1.18
CA TRP A 135 16.05 6.25 0.20
C TRP A 135 15.14 7.47 0.38
N VAL A 136 15.33 8.50 -0.44
CA VAL A 136 14.50 9.73 -0.37
C VAL A 136 13.02 9.40 -0.61
N THR A 137 12.70 8.57 -1.60
CA THR A 137 11.31 8.14 -1.82
C THR A 137 10.77 7.34 -0.63
N GLY A 138 11.59 6.49 -0.01
CA GLY A 138 11.24 5.79 1.23
C GLY A 138 10.91 6.74 2.39
N VAL A 139 11.67 7.82 2.57
CA VAL A 139 11.41 8.85 3.59
C VAL A 139 10.09 9.56 3.32
N VAL A 140 9.82 9.94 2.07
CA VAL A 140 8.54 10.54 1.66
C VAL A 140 7.38 9.60 1.94
N LEU A 141 7.51 8.31 1.59
CA LEU A 141 6.49 7.30 1.88
C LEU A 141 6.26 7.10 3.39
N ALA A 142 7.31 7.21 4.21
CA ALA A 142 7.17 7.14 5.66
C ALA A 142 6.36 8.32 6.22
N ILE A 143 6.61 9.54 5.73
CA ILE A 143 5.84 10.74 6.09
C ILE A 143 4.38 10.60 5.64
N LEU A 144 4.12 10.10 4.44
CA LEU A 144 2.76 9.84 3.97
C LEU A 144 2.05 8.79 4.83
N THR A 145 2.75 7.72 5.22
CA THR A 145 2.20 6.65 6.06
C THR A 145 1.78 7.17 7.44
N THR A 146 2.63 7.98 8.09
CA THR A 146 2.28 8.57 9.38
C THR A 146 1.15 9.60 9.24
N SER A 147 1.12 10.36 8.14
CA SER A 147 0.02 11.29 7.83
C SER A 147 -1.32 10.56 7.67
N PHE A 148 -1.35 9.43 6.95
CA PHE A 148 -2.54 8.58 6.87
C PHE A 148 -2.99 8.08 8.24
N GLY A 149 -2.05 7.71 9.11
CA GLY A 149 -2.33 7.31 10.48
C GLY A 149 -3.04 8.40 11.29
N VAL A 150 -2.55 9.64 11.23
CA VAL A 150 -3.16 10.79 11.94
C VAL A 150 -4.56 11.08 11.39
N ILE A 151 -4.70 11.17 10.06
CA ILE A 151 -5.99 11.44 9.42
C ILE A 151 -6.98 10.33 9.78
N GLY A 152 -6.64 9.06 9.55
CA GLY A 152 -7.50 7.92 9.83
C GLY A 152 -7.91 7.81 11.30
N TYR A 153 -7.03 8.15 12.23
CA TYR A 153 -7.34 8.14 13.66
C TYR A 153 -8.44 9.13 14.02
N SER A 154 -8.46 10.30 13.39
CA SER A 154 -9.44 11.35 13.64
C SER A 154 -10.85 11.08 13.12
N LEU A 155 -11.00 10.17 12.15
CA LEU A 155 -12.30 9.92 11.48
C LEU A 155 -13.39 9.38 12.42
N HIS A 156 -13.01 8.73 13.51
CA HIS A 156 -13.97 8.18 14.48
C HIS A 156 -14.74 9.26 15.24
N TRP A 157 -14.18 10.48 15.29
CA TRP A 157 -14.72 11.63 16.01
C TRP A 157 -15.08 11.33 17.47
N ASP A 158 -14.29 10.47 18.12
CA ASP A 158 -14.34 10.22 19.55
C ASP A 158 -13.43 11.22 20.31
N GLN A 159 -13.43 11.17 21.64
CA GLN A 159 -12.62 12.08 22.46
C GLN A 159 -11.15 12.04 22.07
N ILE A 160 -10.58 10.85 21.85
CA ILE A 160 -9.15 10.72 21.58
C ILE A 160 -8.83 11.23 20.17
N GLY A 161 -9.64 10.91 19.17
CA GLY A 161 -9.49 11.43 17.81
C GLY A 161 -9.61 12.95 17.73
N TYR A 162 -10.61 13.53 18.42
CA TYR A 162 -10.82 14.98 18.45
C TYR A 162 -9.64 15.73 19.08
N TRP A 163 -9.20 15.31 20.27
CA TRP A 163 -8.07 15.97 20.95
C TRP A 163 -6.75 15.76 20.22
N ALA A 164 -6.54 14.59 19.58
CA ALA A 164 -5.37 14.36 18.74
C ALA A 164 -5.30 15.36 17.59
N VAL A 165 -6.40 15.63 16.89
CA VAL A 165 -6.45 16.66 15.84
C VAL A 165 -6.11 18.02 16.41
N LYS A 166 -6.75 18.43 17.51
CA LYS A 166 -6.52 19.74 18.13
C LYS A 166 -5.04 19.98 18.46
N ILE A 167 -4.35 18.96 18.97
CA ILE A 167 -2.91 19.04 19.27
C ILE A 167 -2.11 19.16 17.97
N VAL A 168 -2.34 18.28 16.99
CA VAL A 168 -1.57 18.27 15.73
C VAL A 168 -1.76 19.55 14.94
N THR A 169 -2.98 20.09 14.85
CA THR A 169 -3.27 21.33 14.12
C THR A 169 -2.70 22.57 14.81
N GLY A 170 -2.38 22.50 16.12
CA GLY A 170 -1.75 23.59 16.85
C GLY A 170 -0.22 23.63 16.71
N VAL A 171 0.42 22.58 16.19
CA VAL A 171 1.88 22.54 16.02
C VAL A 171 2.40 23.64 15.08
N PRO A 172 1.77 23.92 13.93
CA PRO A 172 2.23 24.98 13.03
C PRO A 172 2.17 26.39 13.64
N ASP A 173 1.29 26.66 14.62
CA ASP A 173 1.21 27.97 15.28
C ASP A 173 2.48 28.31 16.08
N ALA A 174 3.29 27.31 16.45
CA ALA A 174 4.58 27.54 17.09
C ALA A 174 5.65 28.13 16.14
N ILE A 175 5.40 28.14 14.82
CA ILE A 175 6.33 28.66 13.82
C ILE A 175 6.10 30.17 13.69
N SER A 176 7.03 30.97 14.23
CA SER A 176 6.91 32.44 14.33
C SER A 176 6.60 33.20 13.03
N VAL A 177 6.89 32.61 11.87
CA VAL A 177 6.65 33.24 10.56
C VAL A 177 5.25 32.94 10.00
N ILE A 178 4.63 31.82 10.39
CA ILE A 178 3.40 31.28 9.78
C ILE A 178 2.26 31.15 10.80
N GLY A 179 2.57 31.11 12.10
CA GLY A 179 1.60 31.00 13.17
C GLY A 179 0.77 32.26 13.37
N SER A 180 -0.44 32.05 13.89
CA SER A 180 -1.30 33.15 14.33
C SER A 180 -0.64 33.91 15.50
N PRO A 181 -0.79 35.24 15.61
CA PRO A 181 -0.20 36.01 16.71
C PRO A 181 -0.72 35.62 18.10
#